data_AF-A0A0W0GEC2-F1
#
_entry.id   AF-A0A0W0GEC2-F1
#
_cell.length_a   1.000
_cell.length_b   1.000
_cell.length_c   1.000
_cell.angle_alpha   90.00
_cell.angle_beta   90.00
_cell.angle_gamma   90.00
#
_symmetry.space_group_name_H-M   'P 1'
#
loop_
_entity.id
_entity.type
_entity.pdbx_description
1 polymer ?
#
loop_
_entity_poly.entity_id
_entity_poly.type
_entity_poly.pdbx_seq_one_letter_code
_entity_poly.pdbx_strand_id
1 'polypeptide(L)'
;MDSSHEHEFIPAANPSESRAPCPALNALANHGYLPRTGKDISLSQLTHAITTVYNFSYALAFLLSFTAILRYGKVSLTGMKVDLASLSQFGPLRIAHQASSAHSDVPSHTPDPALVQDLLSRARQNPSGGLDLRDLAATRVDREAQCPKLDGLHEEIACGESALAYLTLKAEEAVIPSRRIQQWFGEERLPDGWWQNVRPRQIIGLAETRRVVFVIREMMTNIKEE
;
A
#
# COMPACT_ATOMS: atom_id res chain seq x y z
N MET A 1 -3.42 -14.72 -28.12
CA MET A 1 -2.12 -14.29 -27.56
C MET A 1 -2.16 -14.65 -26.09
N ASP A 2 -1.20 -15.44 -25.63
CA ASP A 2 -1.19 -15.94 -24.25
C ASP A 2 -1.06 -14.76 -23.27
N SER A 3 -2.13 -14.49 -22.52
CA SER A 3 -2.22 -13.38 -21.56
C SER A 3 -1.31 -13.58 -20.34
N SER A 4 -0.64 -14.73 -20.23
CA SER A 4 0.28 -15.06 -19.13
C SER A 4 1.53 -14.15 -19.10
N HIS A 5 2.03 -13.73 -20.26
CA HIS A 5 3.25 -12.91 -20.37
C HIS A 5 3.01 -11.40 -20.18
N GLU A 6 1.78 -10.90 -20.38
CA GLU A 6 1.49 -9.46 -20.29
C GLU A 6 1.75 -8.91 -18.89
N HIS A 7 1.49 -9.74 -17.87
CA HIS A 7 1.58 -9.39 -16.46
C HIS A 7 2.70 -10.09 -15.68
N GLU A 8 3.75 -10.52 -16.40
CA GLU A 8 4.97 -11.02 -15.77
C GLU A 8 5.60 -9.94 -14.86
N PHE A 9 6.17 -10.37 -13.74
CA PHE A 9 6.91 -9.47 -12.86
C PHE A 9 8.22 -9.04 -13.51
N ILE A 10 8.36 -7.73 -13.72
CA ILE A 10 9.60 -7.09 -14.17
C ILE A 10 9.82 -5.90 -13.24
N PRO A 11 10.80 -5.96 -12.32
CA PRO A 11 11.08 -4.85 -11.43
C PRO A 11 11.57 -3.64 -12.23
N ALA A 12 11.41 -2.44 -11.67
CA ALA A 12 12.02 -1.25 -12.25
C ALA A 12 13.53 -1.44 -12.34
N ALA A 13 14.07 -1.37 -13.56
CA ALA A 13 15.51 -1.51 -13.81
C ALA A 13 16.12 -0.19 -14.27
N ASN A 14 15.29 0.72 -14.80
CA ASN A 14 15.74 1.98 -15.35
C ASN A 14 15.41 3.14 -14.39
N PRO A 15 16.36 4.01 -14.04
CA PRO A 15 16.13 5.18 -13.17
C PRO A 15 15.06 6.16 -13.66
N SER A 16 14.71 6.11 -14.95
CA SER A 16 13.64 6.92 -15.53
C SER A 16 12.25 6.36 -15.25
N GLU A 17 12.12 5.10 -14.80
CA GLU A 17 10.85 4.51 -14.39
C GLU A 17 10.39 5.11 -13.06
N SER A 18 9.15 5.55 -13.03
CA SER A 18 8.55 6.22 -11.90
C SER A 18 7.93 5.19 -10.95
N ARG A 19 8.19 5.33 -9.65
CA ARG A 19 7.60 4.51 -8.58
C ARG A 19 7.08 5.40 -7.47
N ALA A 20 6.08 4.92 -6.74
CA ALA A 20 5.36 5.62 -5.67
C ALA A 20 5.93 5.23 -4.29
N PRO A 21 5.61 5.95 -3.21
CA PRO A 21 5.79 5.47 -1.83
C PRO A 21 4.77 4.37 -1.45
N CYS A 22 4.20 3.67 -2.44
CA CYS A 22 3.07 2.77 -2.27
C CYS A 22 3.38 1.40 -2.89
N PRO A 23 3.59 0.35 -2.07
CA PRO A 23 3.93 -0.98 -2.58
C PRO A 23 2.84 -1.53 -3.51
N ALA A 24 1.57 -1.21 -3.24
CA ALA A 24 0.45 -1.62 -4.06
C ALA A 24 0.57 -1.13 -5.51
N LEU A 25 0.85 0.17 -5.71
CA LEU A 25 0.95 0.77 -7.04
C LEU A 25 2.23 0.35 -7.76
N ASN A 26 3.32 0.17 -7.02
CA ASN A 26 4.57 -0.29 -7.59
C ASN A 26 4.48 -1.74 -8.07
N ALA A 27 3.80 -2.62 -7.33
CA ALA A 27 3.47 -3.96 -7.81
C ALA A 27 2.62 -3.93 -9.08
N LEU A 28 1.63 -3.04 -9.18
CA LEU A 28 0.85 -2.91 -10.42
C LEU A 28 1.71 -2.47 -11.61
N ALA A 29 2.64 -1.53 -11.42
CA ALA A 29 3.57 -1.11 -12.47
C ALA A 29 4.59 -2.20 -12.82
N ASN A 30 5.16 -2.89 -11.83
CA ASN A 30 6.10 -4.00 -12.01
C ASN A 30 5.45 -5.22 -12.67
N HIS A 31 4.13 -5.37 -12.61
CA HIS A 31 3.36 -6.38 -13.33
C HIS A 31 2.63 -5.83 -14.57
N GLY A 32 2.88 -4.58 -15.00
CA GLY A 32 2.27 -4.03 -16.21
C GLY A 32 0.74 -3.82 -16.16
N TYR A 33 0.10 -3.89 -15.00
CA TYR A 33 -1.31 -3.49 -14.82
C TYR A 33 -1.49 -1.97 -14.87
N LEU A 34 -0.43 -1.26 -14.49
CA LEU A 34 -0.23 0.15 -14.82
C LEU A 34 0.92 0.24 -15.84
N PRO A 35 1.07 1.37 -16.56
CA PRO A 35 2.25 1.59 -17.39
C PRO A 35 3.52 1.28 -16.61
N ARG A 36 4.39 0.37 -17.11
CA ARG A 36 5.63 -0.05 -16.42
C ARG A 36 6.57 1.13 -16.14
N THR A 37 6.50 2.15 -16.99
CA THR A 37 7.18 3.44 -16.81
C THR A 37 6.71 4.21 -15.57
N GLY A 38 5.56 3.88 -15.00
CA GLY A 38 4.92 4.56 -13.87
C GLY A 38 4.47 6.00 -14.16
N LYS A 39 4.41 6.39 -15.44
CA LYS A 39 4.13 7.76 -15.87
C LYS A 39 2.81 7.87 -16.62
N ASP A 40 2.26 9.08 -16.63
CA ASP A 40 1.11 9.48 -17.43
C ASP A 40 -0.12 8.57 -17.22
N ILE A 41 -0.36 8.21 -15.96
CA ILE A 41 -1.43 7.30 -15.54
C ILE A 41 -2.72 8.10 -15.34
N SER A 42 -3.80 7.69 -16.01
CA SER A 42 -5.11 8.31 -15.87
C SER A 42 -5.88 7.82 -14.63
N LEU A 43 -6.92 8.57 -14.24
CA LEU A 43 -7.90 8.15 -13.23
C LEU A 43 -8.51 6.77 -13.53
N SER A 44 -8.87 6.53 -14.79
CA SER A 44 -9.49 5.27 -15.21
C SER A 44 -8.51 4.10 -15.13
N GLN A 45 -7.24 4.29 -15.50
CA GLN A 45 -6.20 3.26 -15.38
C GLN A 45 -5.96 2.87 -13.92
N LEU A 46 -5.80 3.86 -13.02
CA LEU A 46 -5.65 3.60 -11.58
C LEU A 46 -6.87 2.86 -11.01
N THR A 47 -8.07 3.37 -11.27
CA THR A 47 -9.31 2.81 -10.73
C THR A 47 -9.50 1.37 -11.22
N HIS A 48 -9.28 1.13 -12.51
CA HIS A 48 -9.41 -0.20 -13.11
C HIS A 48 -8.37 -1.18 -12.56
N ALA A 49 -7.10 -0.80 -12.49
CA ALA A 49 -6.04 -1.68 -12.00
C ALA A 49 -6.24 -2.05 -10.52
N ILE A 50 -6.59 -1.08 -9.65
CA ILE A 50 -6.84 -1.33 -8.23
C ILE A 50 -8.06 -2.24 -8.04
N THR A 51 -9.16 -1.98 -8.74
CA THR A 51 -10.38 -2.80 -8.69
C THR A 51 -10.08 -4.24 -9.13
N THR A 52 -9.41 -4.39 -10.27
CA THR A 52 -9.18 -5.69 -10.90
C THR A 52 -8.18 -6.53 -10.10
N VAL A 53 -7.04 -5.96 -9.73
CA VAL A 53 -5.94 -6.73 -9.12
C VAL A 53 -6.18 -6.97 -7.64
N TYR A 54 -6.63 -5.97 -6.88
CA TYR A 54 -6.77 -6.07 -5.42
C TYR A 54 -8.19 -6.38 -4.94
N ASN A 55 -9.16 -6.51 -5.85
CA ASN A 55 -10.57 -6.74 -5.51
C ASN A 55 -11.20 -5.63 -4.66
N PHE A 56 -10.73 -4.39 -4.81
CA PHE A 56 -11.35 -3.26 -4.13
C PHE A 56 -12.67 -2.91 -4.80
N SER A 57 -13.64 -2.43 -4.03
CA SER A 57 -14.87 -1.91 -4.61
C SER A 57 -14.57 -0.72 -5.50
N TYR A 58 -15.36 -0.54 -6.56
CA TYR A 58 -15.18 0.60 -7.46
C TYR A 58 -15.19 1.94 -6.69
N ALA A 59 -16.07 2.09 -5.70
CA ALA A 59 -16.15 3.30 -4.89
C ALA A 59 -14.86 3.57 -4.10
N LEU A 60 -14.25 2.54 -3.50
CA LEU A 60 -12.98 2.67 -2.79
C LEU A 60 -11.83 2.96 -3.77
N ALA A 61 -11.73 2.19 -4.85
CA ALA A 61 -10.70 2.36 -5.87
C ALA A 61 -10.77 3.75 -6.54
N PHE A 62 -11.98 4.23 -6.85
CA PHE A 62 -12.22 5.55 -7.40
C PHE A 62 -11.83 6.64 -6.41
N LEU A 63 -12.21 6.52 -5.13
CA LEU A 63 -11.83 7.49 -4.11
C LEU A 63 -10.31 7.63 -4.03
N LEU A 64 -9.58 6.52 -3.88
CA LEU A 64 -8.11 6.53 -3.80
C LEU A 64 -7.47 7.13 -5.06
N SER A 65 -7.94 6.72 -6.24
CA SER A 65 -7.42 7.17 -7.53
C SER A 65 -7.73 8.65 -7.78
N PHE A 66 -8.95 9.08 -7.49
CA PHE A 66 -9.37 10.48 -7.64
C PHE A 66 -8.58 11.39 -6.71
N THR A 67 -8.36 10.97 -5.47
CA THR A 67 -7.52 11.70 -4.52
C THR A 67 -6.07 11.83 -5.00
N ALA A 68 -5.50 10.79 -5.60
CA ALA A 68 -4.16 10.87 -6.20
C ALA A 68 -4.12 11.87 -7.37
N ILE A 69 -5.08 11.80 -8.30
CA ILE A 69 -5.17 12.73 -9.44
C ILE A 69 -5.42 14.17 -8.98
N LEU A 70 -6.31 14.39 -8.01
CA LEU A 70 -6.63 15.71 -7.50
C LEU A 70 -5.43 16.40 -6.85
N ARG A 71 -4.64 15.64 -6.09
CA ARG A 71 -3.50 16.19 -5.33
C ARG A 71 -2.24 16.30 -6.17
N TYR A 72 -2.00 15.36 -7.08
CA TYR A 72 -0.72 15.21 -7.78
C TYR A 72 -0.81 15.28 -9.30
N GLY A 73 -2.02 15.37 -9.84
CA GLY A 73 -2.23 15.35 -11.27
C GLY A 73 -1.59 16.53 -11.99
N LYS A 74 -1.02 16.25 -13.16
CA LYS A 74 -0.55 17.21 -14.15
C LYS A 74 -1.49 17.19 -15.35
N VAL A 75 -1.61 18.34 -16.01
CA VAL A 75 -2.35 18.44 -17.27
C VAL A 75 -1.58 17.71 -18.36
N SER A 76 -2.26 16.84 -19.09
CA SER A 76 -1.76 16.17 -20.29
C SER A 76 -2.78 16.35 -21.43
N LEU A 77 -2.37 16.04 -22.66
CA LEU A 77 -3.20 16.19 -23.86
C LEU A 77 -4.54 15.44 -23.77
N THR A 78 -4.58 14.34 -23.02
CA THR A 78 -5.75 13.45 -22.88
C THR A 78 -6.43 13.57 -21.51
N GLY A 79 -6.17 14.66 -20.77
CA GLY A 79 -6.75 14.93 -19.46
C GLY A 79 -5.72 14.90 -18.32
N MET A 80 -6.23 14.93 -17.08
CA MET A 80 -5.39 14.91 -15.88
C MET A 80 -4.76 13.52 -15.70
N LYS A 81 -3.44 13.50 -15.49
CA LYS A 81 -2.65 12.28 -15.31
C LYS A 81 -1.65 12.43 -14.18
N VAL A 82 -1.17 11.33 -13.63
CA VAL A 82 -0.19 11.33 -12.55
C VAL A 82 1.00 10.43 -12.88
N ASP A 83 2.17 10.83 -12.41
CA ASP A 83 3.37 9.99 -12.38
C ASP A 83 3.55 9.46 -10.95
N LEU A 84 3.86 8.19 -10.79
CA LEU A 84 3.90 7.53 -9.47
C LEU A 84 4.84 8.23 -8.48
N ALA A 85 6.00 8.71 -8.94
CA ALA A 85 6.97 9.43 -8.11
C ALA A 85 6.46 10.75 -7.54
N SER A 86 5.44 11.36 -8.14
CA SER A 86 4.83 12.56 -7.56
C SER A 86 4.18 12.27 -6.21
N LEU A 87 3.69 11.04 -5.98
CA LEU A 87 3.02 10.66 -4.74
C LEU A 87 3.94 10.71 -3.52
N SER A 88 5.28 10.71 -3.68
CA SER A 88 6.24 10.78 -2.55
C SER A 88 6.38 12.17 -1.94
N GLN A 89 5.84 13.21 -2.58
CA GLN A 89 5.93 14.59 -2.07
C GLN A 89 5.13 14.72 -0.77
N PHE A 90 5.77 15.29 0.26
CA PHE A 90 5.13 15.61 1.55
C PHE A 90 4.47 16.98 1.51
N GLY A 91 3.49 17.19 2.40
CA GLY A 91 2.84 18.48 2.63
C GLY A 91 1.42 18.35 3.17
N PRO A 92 0.79 19.45 3.61
CA PRO A 92 -0.48 19.41 4.33
C PRO A 92 -1.66 18.79 3.55
N LEU A 93 -1.61 18.84 2.22
CA LEU A 93 -2.63 18.26 1.33
C LEU A 93 -2.10 17.06 0.55
N ARG A 94 -0.93 16.53 0.91
CA ARG A 94 -0.32 15.38 0.26
C ARG A 94 -0.78 14.10 0.95
N ILE A 95 -0.61 12.97 0.27
CA ILE A 95 -0.88 11.64 0.80
C ILE A 95 0.34 11.13 1.57
N ALA A 96 1.53 11.23 0.99
CA ALA A 96 2.75 10.76 1.64
C ALA A 96 3.05 11.55 2.91
N HIS A 97 3.43 10.80 3.94
CA HIS A 97 3.62 11.28 5.30
C HIS A 97 4.79 10.56 5.98
N GLN A 98 5.22 11.10 7.12
CA GLN A 98 6.16 10.44 8.02
C GLN A 98 5.50 9.27 8.75
N ALA A 99 6.29 8.47 9.47
CA ALA A 99 5.86 7.24 10.12
C ALA A 99 5.26 6.21 9.16
N SER A 100 5.70 6.15 7.90
CA SER A 100 5.32 5.05 7.00
C SER A 100 5.84 3.71 7.53
N SER A 101 5.12 2.62 7.25
CA SER A 101 5.48 1.27 7.72
C SER A 101 6.70 0.68 7.02
N ALA A 102 6.99 1.10 5.79
CA ALA A 102 8.04 0.50 4.96
C ALA A 102 8.87 1.54 4.17
N HIS A 103 8.73 2.83 4.46
CA HIS A 103 9.48 3.91 3.81
C HIS A 103 10.06 4.86 4.86
N SER A 104 11.22 5.44 4.57
CA SER A 104 11.88 6.44 5.41
C SER A 104 11.02 7.70 5.60
N ASP A 105 11.31 8.48 6.64
CA ASP A 105 10.61 9.75 6.95
C ASP A 105 11.02 10.94 6.07
N VAL A 106 11.55 10.65 4.89
CA VAL A 106 11.85 11.60 3.81
C VAL A 106 11.21 11.09 2.52
N PRO A 107 10.85 11.99 1.57
CA PRO A 107 10.28 11.61 0.29
C PRO A 107 11.08 10.50 -0.40
N SER A 108 10.49 9.31 -0.50
CA SER A 108 11.08 8.13 -1.10
C SER A 108 10.03 7.37 -1.90
N HIS A 109 10.47 6.58 -2.87
CA HIS A 109 9.68 5.61 -3.62
C HIS A 109 10.26 4.19 -3.52
N THR A 110 11.28 4.03 -2.66
CA THR A 110 12.00 2.77 -2.47
C THR A 110 11.71 2.26 -1.07
N PRO A 111 11.29 1.00 -0.92
CA PRO A 111 11.13 0.37 0.38
C PRO A 111 12.43 0.47 1.20
N ASP A 112 12.32 0.86 2.46
CA ASP A 112 13.43 0.89 3.40
C ASP A 112 13.71 -0.54 3.89
N PRO A 113 14.90 -1.11 3.63
CA PRO A 113 15.21 -2.49 4.01
C PRO A 113 15.11 -2.75 5.51
N ALA A 114 15.43 -1.77 6.36
CA ALA A 114 15.35 -1.93 7.81
C ALA A 114 13.90 -1.97 8.28
N LEU A 115 13.03 -1.13 7.72
CA LEU A 115 11.60 -1.13 8.05
C LEU A 115 10.89 -2.38 7.54
N VAL A 116 11.22 -2.85 6.34
CA VAL A 116 10.70 -4.15 5.84
C VAL A 116 11.18 -5.30 6.73
N GLN A 117 12.43 -5.27 7.18
CA GLN A 117 12.98 -6.26 8.10
C GLN A 117 12.31 -6.21 9.49
N ASP A 118 11.92 -5.03 9.97
CA ASP A 118 11.13 -4.88 11.20
C ASP A 118 9.78 -5.61 11.07
N LEU A 119 9.02 -5.34 10.00
CA LEU A 119 7.75 -6.03 9.72
C LEU A 119 7.91 -7.57 9.66
N LEU A 120 8.96 -8.04 8.99
CA LEU A 120 9.27 -9.47 8.91
C LEU A 120 9.63 -10.07 10.27
N SER A 121 10.30 -9.30 11.13
CA SER A 121 10.69 -9.74 12.47
C SER A 121 9.47 -9.86 13.38
N ARG A 122 8.57 -8.87 13.36
CA ARG A 122 7.28 -8.92 14.07
C ARG A 122 6.46 -10.13 13.64
N ALA A 123 6.31 -10.34 12.34
CA ALA A 123 5.57 -11.49 11.80
C ALA A 123 6.15 -12.86 12.20
N ARG A 124 7.49 -12.97 12.34
CA ARG A 124 8.14 -14.20 12.80
C ARG A 124 8.03 -14.41 14.32
N GLN A 125 7.94 -13.33 15.09
CA GLN A 125 7.82 -13.38 16.54
C GLN A 125 6.37 -13.62 16.98
N ASN A 126 5.38 -13.28 16.15
CA ASN A 126 3.98 -13.58 16.41
C ASN A 126 3.73 -15.10 16.37
N PRO A 127 3.25 -15.73 17.47
CA PRO A 127 2.93 -17.15 17.54
C PRO A 127 1.88 -17.62 16.52
N SER A 128 1.05 -16.70 16.00
CA SER A 128 0.04 -16.96 14.98
C SER A 128 0.63 -17.14 13.57
N GLY A 129 1.95 -16.97 13.40
CA GLY A 129 2.66 -17.26 12.16
C GLY A 129 2.58 -16.15 11.09
N GLY A 130 2.32 -14.92 11.48
CA GLY A 130 2.28 -13.75 10.58
C GLY A 130 1.95 -12.46 11.32
N LEU A 131 1.89 -11.35 10.58
CA LEU A 131 1.57 -10.03 11.13
C LEU A 131 0.05 -9.86 11.28
N ASP A 132 -0.45 -9.70 12.51
CA ASP A 132 -1.87 -9.48 12.78
C ASP A 132 -2.22 -7.98 12.95
N LEU A 133 -3.47 -7.68 13.31
CA LEU A 133 -3.91 -6.29 13.54
C LEU A 133 -3.22 -5.62 14.73
N ARG A 134 -2.88 -6.39 15.77
CA ARG A 134 -2.19 -5.87 16.95
C ARG A 134 -0.74 -5.54 16.59
N ASP A 135 -0.07 -6.37 15.80
CA ASP A 135 1.28 -6.07 15.33
C ASP A 135 1.31 -4.83 14.41
N LEU A 136 0.31 -4.68 13.54
CA LEU A 136 0.16 -3.48 12.71
C LEU A 136 -0.06 -2.23 13.57
N ALA A 137 -0.91 -2.32 14.60
CA ALA A 137 -1.11 -1.25 15.56
C ALA A 137 0.20 -0.92 16.32
N ALA A 138 0.92 -1.92 16.82
CA ALA A 138 2.21 -1.74 17.49
C ALA A 138 3.24 -1.07 16.57
N THR A 139 3.30 -1.51 15.31
CA THR A 139 4.16 -0.88 14.28
C THR A 139 3.82 0.60 14.12
N ARG A 140 2.53 0.96 14.09
CA ARG A 140 2.10 2.37 14.02
C ARG A 140 2.53 3.16 15.25
N VAL A 141 2.32 2.63 16.46
CA VAL A 141 2.76 3.28 17.70
C VAL A 141 4.26 3.54 17.67
N ASP A 142 5.06 2.54 17.32
CA ASP A 142 6.52 2.64 17.28
C ASP A 142 7.01 3.64 16.23
N ARG A 143 6.40 3.64 15.03
CA ARG A 143 6.75 4.57 13.94
C ARG A 143 6.35 6.00 14.27
N GLU A 144 5.17 6.22 14.84
CA GLU A 144 4.71 7.56 15.23
C GLU A 144 5.49 8.15 16.40
N ALA A 145 6.06 7.32 17.27
CA ALA A 145 6.95 7.78 18.34
C ALA A 145 8.30 8.31 17.83
N GLN A 146 8.67 8.00 16.58
CA GLN A 146 9.96 8.35 15.98
C GLN A 146 9.90 9.62 15.10
N CYS A 147 8.73 10.24 14.96
CA CYS A 147 8.55 11.46 14.16
C CYS A 147 7.71 12.51 14.92
N PRO A 148 7.66 13.76 14.43
CA PRO A 148 6.67 14.72 14.93
C PRO A 148 5.25 14.16 14.82
N LYS A 149 4.37 14.58 15.74
CA LYS A 149 2.98 14.14 15.75
C LYS A 149 2.32 14.41 14.39
N LEU A 150 1.73 13.36 13.81
CA LEU A 150 0.95 13.46 12.59
C LEU A 150 -0.32 14.30 12.83
N ASP A 151 -0.77 15.04 11.83
CA ASP A 151 -2.09 15.65 11.86
C ASP A 151 -3.19 14.59 11.61
N GLY A 152 -4.44 14.96 11.89
CA GLY A 152 -5.56 14.01 11.80
C GLY A 152 -5.79 13.43 10.38
N LEU A 153 -5.39 14.14 9.32
CA LEU A 153 -5.47 13.59 7.96
C LEU A 153 -4.42 12.49 7.78
N HIS A 154 -3.17 12.76 8.15
CA HIS A 154 -2.10 11.79 8.01
C HIS A 154 -2.23 10.62 8.98
N GLU A 155 -2.79 10.81 10.18
CA GLU A 155 -3.17 9.71 11.09
C GLU A 155 -4.26 8.80 10.47
N GLU A 156 -5.26 9.37 9.79
CA GLU A 156 -6.28 8.59 9.06
C GLU A 156 -5.69 7.82 7.88
N ILE A 157 -4.82 8.45 7.09
CA ILE A 157 -4.15 7.80 5.95
C ILE A 157 -3.29 6.64 6.46
N ALA A 158 -2.44 6.88 7.46
CA ALA A 158 -1.59 5.89 8.10
C ALA A 158 -2.34 4.64 8.59
N CYS A 159 -3.44 4.83 9.32
CA CYS A 159 -4.27 3.72 9.79
C CYS A 159 -4.98 3.03 8.62
N GLY A 160 -5.45 3.81 7.65
CA GLY A 160 -6.09 3.31 6.43
C GLY A 160 -5.16 2.43 5.59
N GLU A 161 -3.90 2.81 5.42
CA GLU A 161 -2.87 2.02 4.73
C GLU A 161 -2.62 0.70 5.43
N SER A 162 -2.53 0.71 6.77
CA SER A 162 -2.37 -0.51 7.58
C SER A 162 -3.57 -1.45 7.43
N ALA A 163 -4.78 -0.90 7.47
CA ALA A 163 -6.02 -1.65 7.25
C ALA A 163 -6.11 -2.24 5.84
N LEU A 164 -5.74 -1.46 4.81
CA LEU A 164 -5.76 -1.94 3.43
C LEU A 164 -4.69 -3.00 3.18
N ALA A 165 -3.48 -2.86 3.73
CA ALA A 165 -2.45 -3.90 3.65
C ALA A 165 -2.93 -5.20 4.29
N TYR A 166 -3.54 -5.13 5.48
CA TYR A 166 -4.16 -6.27 6.15
C TYR A 166 -5.25 -6.93 5.30
N LEU A 167 -6.24 -6.17 4.85
CA LEU A 167 -7.35 -6.71 4.07
C LEU A 167 -6.89 -7.30 2.74
N THR A 168 -5.83 -6.76 2.16
CA THR A 168 -5.27 -7.20 0.86
C THR A 168 -4.44 -8.47 0.99
N LEU A 169 -3.68 -8.62 2.08
CA LEU A 169 -2.64 -9.65 2.19
C LEU A 169 -2.92 -10.71 3.25
N LYS A 170 -3.95 -10.57 4.10
CA LYS A 170 -4.21 -11.58 5.14
C LYS A 170 -4.55 -12.95 4.56
N ALA A 171 -4.09 -14.00 5.24
CA ALA A 171 -4.49 -15.38 5.00
C ALA A 171 -5.78 -15.72 5.77
N GLU A 172 -6.21 -16.98 5.72
CA GLU A 172 -7.44 -17.44 6.39
C GLU A 172 -7.33 -17.35 7.91
N GLU A 173 -6.10 -17.44 8.43
CA GLU A 173 -5.73 -17.33 9.84
C GLU A 173 -5.74 -15.89 10.38
N ALA A 174 -6.25 -14.92 9.59
CA ALA A 174 -6.33 -13.50 9.98
C ALA A 174 -4.96 -12.85 10.30
N VAL A 175 -3.90 -13.33 9.65
CA VAL A 175 -2.55 -12.76 9.70
C VAL A 175 -2.00 -12.52 8.29
N ILE A 176 -1.05 -11.60 8.13
CA ILE A 176 -0.27 -11.45 6.91
C ILE A 176 0.98 -12.35 7.00
N PRO A 177 1.11 -13.41 6.20
CA PRO A 177 2.28 -14.29 6.25
C PRO A 177 3.56 -13.55 5.85
N SER A 178 4.69 -13.88 6.50
CA SER A 178 6.00 -13.23 6.24
C SER A 178 6.41 -13.26 4.77
N ARG A 179 6.07 -14.33 4.03
CA ARG A 179 6.33 -14.41 2.58
C ARG A 179 5.58 -13.34 1.79
N ARG A 180 4.33 -13.05 2.15
CA ARG A 180 3.54 -11.98 1.50
C ARG A 180 4.08 -10.60 1.85
N ILE A 181 4.60 -10.42 3.07
CA ILE A 181 5.29 -9.18 3.48
C ILE A 181 6.54 -8.97 2.61
N GLN A 182 7.40 -9.98 2.51
CA GLN A 182 8.61 -9.91 1.69
C GLN A 182 8.30 -9.57 0.23
N GLN A 183 7.34 -10.26 -0.36
CA GLN A 183 6.98 -10.08 -1.78
C GLN A 183 6.30 -8.74 -2.04
N TRP A 184 5.36 -8.34 -1.19
CA TRP A 184 4.55 -7.15 -1.48
C TRP A 184 5.18 -5.84 -0.99
N PHE A 185 5.74 -5.82 0.22
CA PHE A 185 6.43 -4.63 0.74
C PHE A 185 7.89 -4.54 0.27
N GLY A 186 8.61 -5.65 0.24
CA GLY A 186 10.05 -5.66 -0.07
C GLY A 186 10.36 -5.71 -1.57
N GLU A 187 9.76 -6.67 -2.28
CA GLU A 187 9.99 -6.86 -3.72
C GLU A 187 9.05 -6.02 -4.60
N GLU A 188 8.03 -5.39 -3.99
CA GLU A 188 6.95 -4.69 -4.68
C GLU A 188 6.36 -5.54 -5.82
N ARG A 189 6.00 -6.77 -5.45
CA ARG A 189 5.54 -7.84 -6.32
C ARG A 189 4.25 -8.44 -5.78
N LEU A 190 3.35 -8.86 -6.67
CA LEU A 190 2.19 -9.64 -6.25
C LEU A 190 2.66 -10.97 -5.66
N PRO A 191 2.17 -11.37 -4.46
CA PRO A 191 2.63 -12.61 -3.84
C PRO A 191 2.33 -13.84 -4.70
N ASP A 192 3.14 -14.88 -4.55
CA ASP A 192 3.02 -16.11 -5.36
C ASP A 192 1.63 -16.73 -5.18
N GLY A 193 1.02 -17.17 -6.29
CA GLY A 193 -0.35 -17.68 -6.24
C GLY A 193 -1.43 -16.61 -6.25
N TRP A 194 -1.09 -15.33 -6.55
CA TRP A 194 -2.00 -14.18 -6.51
C TRP A 194 -3.37 -14.49 -7.12
N TRP A 195 -3.38 -14.92 -8.39
CA TRP A 195 -4.63 -15.19 -9.13
C TRP A 195 -5.27 -16.55 -8.83
N GLN A 196 -4.59 -17.41 -8.06
CA GLN A 196 -5.07 -18.74 -7.73
C GLN A 196 -5.83 -18.75 -6.40
N ASN A 197 -5.17 -18.36 -5.31
CA ASN A 197 -5.71 -18.50 -3.96
C ASN A 197 -5.27 -17.41 -2.97
N VAL A 198 -4.46 -16.45 -3.40
CA VAL A 198 -3.94 -15.40 -2.52
C VAL A 198 -4.75 -14.10 -2.58
N ARG A 199 -5.17 -13.68 -3.78
CA ARG A 199 -5.96 -12.45 -3.97
C ARG A 199 -7.23 -12.47 -3.12
N PRO A 200 -7.64 -11.34 -2.50
CA PRO A 200 -8.89 -11.26 -1.77
C PRO A 200 -10.08 -11.76 -2.58
N ARG A 201 -10.82 -12.73 -2.02
CA ARG A 201 -12.05 -13.28 -2.64
C ARG A 201 -13.25 -12.37 -2.40
N GLN A 202 -13.33 -11.77 -1.21
CA GLN A 202 -14.35 -10.80 -0.86
C GLN A 202 -13.94 -9.40 -1.34
N ILE A 203 -14.93 -8.60 -1.75
CA ILE A 203 -14.70 -7.23 -2.18
C ILE A 203 -14.28 -6.38 -0.97
N ILE A 204 -13.14 -5.73 -1.06
CA ILE A 204 -12.66 -4.79 -0.04
C ILE A 204 -13.33 -3.44 -0.30
N GLY A 205 -14.19 -3.00 0.62
CA GLY A 205 -14.95 -1.77 0.49
C GLY A 205 -14.75 -0.80 1.65
N LEU A 206 -15.19 0.45 1.46
CA LEU A 206 -15.04 1.53 2.44
C LEU A 206 -15.54 1.18 3.86
N ALA A 207 -16.68 0.50 3.97
CA ALA A 207 -17.24 0.12 5.26
C ALA A 207 -16.33 -0.86 6.03
N GLU A 208 -15.80 -1.86 5.33
CA GLU A 208 -14.91 -2.84 5.95
C GLU A 208 -13.55 -2.24 6.29
N THR A 209 -12.98 -1.43 5.39
CA THR A 209 -11.75 -0.69 5.68
C THR A 209 -11.90 0.18 6.93
N ARG A 210 -13.01 0.91 7.07
CA ARG A 210 -13.28 1.74 8.26
C ARG A 210 -13.40 0.93 9.55
N ARG A 211 -13.99 -0.27 9.51
CA ARG A 211 -14.05 -1.16 10.69
C ARG A 211 -12.65 -1.58 11.12
N VAL A 212 -11.81 -1.99 10.18
CA VAL A 212 -10.42 -2.39 10.49
C VAL A 212 -9.61 -1.19 11.01
N VAL A 213 -9.78 0.01 10.44
CA VAL A 213 -9.16 1.24 10.96
C VAL A 213 -9.57 1.51 12.41
N PHE A 214 -10.86 1.35 12.74
CA PHE A 214 -11.35 1.51 14.11
C PHE A 214 -10.66 0.53 15.07
N VAL A 215 -10.58 -0.76 14.70
CA VAL A 215 -9.90 -1.79 15.50
C VAL A 215 -8.42 -1.47 15.71
N ILE A 216 -7.71 -1.06 14.64
CA ILE A 216 -6.30 -0.67 14.75
C ILE A 216 -6.12 0.50 15.73
N ARG A 217 -6.99 1.51 15.67
CA ARG A 217 -6.94 2.66 16.58
C ARG A 217 -7.19 2.28 18.03
N GLU A 218 -8.18 1.43 18.30
CA GLU A 218 -8.42 0.91 19.65
C GLU A 218 -7.19 0.15 20.17
N MET A 219 -6.59 -0.71 19.34
CA MET A 219 -5.37 -1.41 19.71
C MET A 219 -4.19 -0.46 19.94
N MET A 220 -4.03 0.59 19.13
CA MET A 220 -2.99 1.60 19.33
C MET A 220 -3.17 2.34 20.66
N THR A 221 -4.40 2.69 21.05
CA THR A 221 -4.69 3.31 22.35
C THR A 221 -4.28 2.39 23.48
N ASN A 222 -4.72 1.13 23.44
CA ASN A 222 -4.40 0.15 24.48
C ASN A 222 -2.88 -0.07 24.61
N ILE A 223 -2.16 -0.18 23.50
CA ILE A 223 -0.68 -0.35 23.50
C ILE A 223 0.02 0.86 24.13
N LYS A 224 -0.50 2.08 23.95
CA LYS A 224 0.09 3.30 24.55
C LYS A 224 -0.17 3.41 26.06
N GLU A 225 -1.12 2.63 26.58
CA GLU A 225 -1.50 2.61 28.00
C GLU A 225 -0.84 1.44 28.78
N GLU A 226 -0.29 0.44 28.08
CA GLU A 226 0.50 -0.68 28.61
C GLU A 226 1.90 -0.25 29.06
#